data_AF-A0A8T1FM94-F1
#
_entry.id   AF-A0A8T1FM94-F1
#
_cell.length_a   1.000
_cell.length_b   1.000
_cell.length_c   1.000
_cell.angle_alpha   90.00
_cell.angle_beta   90.00
_cell.angle_gamma   90.00
#
_symmetry.space_group_name_H-M   'P 1'
#
loop_
_entity.id
_entity.type
_entity.pdbx_description
1 polymer ?
#
loop_
_entity_poly.entity_id
_entity_poly.type
_entity_poly.pdbx_seq_one_letter_code
_entity_poly.pdbx_strand_id
1 'polypeptide(L)'
;SIFGRYSEVDTIEEIETKFMNLTIVNMNDTLEYTSDTFGLKTLDERGGLFLHEVANISHSCWRGDDGDCKWEPLYNDHLYAVLH
;
A
#
# COMPACT_ATOMS: atom_id res chain seq x y z
N SER A 1 17.93 -2.90 -2.49
CA SER A 1 16.71 -2.12 -2.21
C SER A 1 16.82 -1.58 -0.80
N ILE A 2 16.46 -0.31 -0.55
CA ILE A 2 16.53 0.29 0.80
C ILE A 2 15.36 -0.15 1.70
N PHE A 3 14.22 -0.57 1.11
CA PHE A 3 12.99 -0.91 1.84
C PHE A 3 12.53 -2.36 1.65
N GLY A 4 13.21 -3.14 0.82
CA GLY A 4 12.83 -4.54 0.57
C GLY A 4 13.26 -5.45 1.72
N ARG A 5 12.31 -6.16 2.33
CA ARG A 5 12.60 -7.32 3.17
C ARG A 5 12.52 -8.57 2.30
N TYR A 6 13.64 -9.27 2.19
CA TYR A 6 13.70 -10.53 1.47
C TYR A 6 13.82 -11.67 2.48
N SER A 7 13.07 -12.73 2.24
CA SER A 7 13.22 -13.99 2.94
C SER A 7 13.88 -14.97 1.97
N GLU A 8 15.05 -15.46 2.33
CA GLU A 8 15.70 -16.52 1.57
C GLU A 8 14.93 -17.84 1.79
N VAL A 9 14.70 -18.55 0.70
CA VAL A 9 14.02 -19.84 0.66
C VAL A 9 14.83 -20.77 -0.24
N ASP A 10 15.04 -22.00 0.22
CA ASP A 10 15.92 -22.96 -0.44
C ASP A 10 15.15 -23.89 -1.40
N THR A 11 13.82 -23.99 -1.25
CA THR A 11 12.97 -24.84 -2.10
C THR A 11 11.63 -24.18 -2.46
N ILE A 12 10.94 -24.75 -3.46
CA ILE A 12 9.61 -24.29 -3.89
C ILE A 12 8.57 -24.54 -2.79
N GLU A 13 8.65 -25.67 -2.09
CA GLU A 13 7.74 -26.01 -0.98
C GLU A 13 7.86 -25.01 0.18
N GLU A 14 9.05 -24.45 0.40
CA GLU A 14 9.25 -23.40 1.39
C GLU A 14 8.54 -22.09 1.02
N ILE A 15 8.41 -21.77 -0.27
CA ILE A 15 7.61 -20.61 -0.71
C ILE A 15 6.15 -20.81 -0.29
N GLU A 16 5.61 -22.00 -0.55
CA GLU A 16 4.22 -22.27 -0.22
C GLU A 16 4.00 -22.24 1.30
N THR A 17 4.92 -22.79 2.09
CA THR A 17 4.70 -23.00 3.53
C THR A 17 5.15 -21.85 4.42
N LYS A 18 6.29 -21.17 4.14
CA LYS A 18 6.82 -20.11 5.01
C LYS A 18 5.95 -18.86 5.04
N PHE A 19 5.11 -18.66 4.03
CA PHE A 19 4.28 -17.46 3.91
C PHE A 19 2.79 -17.69 4.21
N MET A 20 2.34 -18.94 4.43
CA MET A 20 0.93 -19.24 4.75
C MET A 20 0.40 -18.51 5.99
N ASN A 21 1.29 -18.24 6.96
CA ASN A 21 0.92 -17.61 8.21
C ASN A 21 1.07 -16.07 8.18
N LEU A 22 1.42 -15.50 7.03
CA LEU A 22 1.42 -14.04 6.89
C LEU A 22 0.00 -13.52 7.01
N THR A 23 -0.17 -12.54 7.88
CA THR A 23 -1.42 -11.84 8.08
C THR A 23 -1.23 -10.39 7.67
N ILE A 24 -2.25 -9.81 7.05
CA ILE A 24 -2.27 -8.38 6.80
C ILE A 24 -2.48 -7.70 8.14
N VAL A 25 -1.58 -6.77 8.47
CA VAL A 25 -1.68 -5.91 9.65
C VAL A 25 -1.89 -4.47 9.22
N ASN A 26 -2.36 -3.63 10.13
CA ASN A 26 -2.47 -2.20 9.85
C ASN A 26 -1.08 -1.59 9.67
N MET A 27 -0.99 -0.51 8.89
CA MET A 27 0.27 0.21 8.68
C MET A 27 0.95 0.62 10.00
N ASN A 28 0.17 1.07 10.98
CA ASN A 28 0.68 1.52 12.28
C ASN A 28 1.28 0.39 13.14
N ASP A 29 0.93 -0.86 12.85
CA ASP A 29 1.45 -2.05 13.52
C ASP A 29 2.74 -2.58 12.85
N THR A 30 3.14 -2.01 11.71
CA THR A 30 4.35 -2.41 11.00
C THR A 30 5.62 -1.91 11.69
N LEU A 31 6.74 -2.62 11.46
CA LEU A 31 8.05 -2.19 11.96
C LEU A 31 8.52 -0.88 11.31
N GLU A 32 8.14 -0.67 10.05
CA GLU A 32 8.39 0.54 9.27
C GLU A 32 7.80 1.78 9.95
N TYR A 33 6.56 1.68 10.42
CA TYR A 33 5.89 2.75 11.15
C TYR A 33 6.40 2.88 12.59
N THR A 34 6.40 1.79 13.35
CA THR A 34 6.76 1.83 14.79
C THR A 34 8.20 2.27 15.05
N SER A 35 9.13 1.95 14.15
CA SER A 35 10.53 2.37 14.24
C SER A 35 10.83 3.65 13.46
N ASP A 36 9.82 4.25 12.82
CA ASP A 36 9.91 5.45 11.98
C ASP A 36 11.09 5.41 10.99
N THR A 37 11.35 4.24 10.41
CA THR A 37 12.64 3.92 9.74
C THR A 37 12.96 4.85 8.57
N PHE A 38 11.92 5.45 7.98
CA PHE A 38 12.00 6.43 6.90
C PHE A 38 11.05 7.61 7.10
N GLY A 39 10.71 7.93 8.36
CA GLY A 39 9.87 9.07 8.67
C GLY A 39 8.37 8.86 8.37
N LEU A 40 7.91 7.62 8.20
CA LEU A 40 6.50 7.31 7.91
C LEU A 40 5.58 7.72 9.07
N LYS A 41 5.97 7.43 10.30
CA LYS A 41 5.22 7.86 11.48
C LYS A 41 5.30 9.37 11.64
N THR A 42 6.48 9.96 11.45
CA THR A 42 6.63 11.43 11.45
C THR A 42 5.75 12.11 10.38
N LEU A 43 5.60 11.50 9.20
CA LEU A 43 4.75 11.98 8.11
C LEU A 43 3.27 11.89 8.48
N ASP A 44 2.86 10.79 9.10
CA ASP A 44 1.49 10.57 9.55
C ASP A 44 1.10 11.52 10.70
N GLU A 45 1.93 11.61 11.74
CA GLU A 45 1.67 12.47 12.91
C GLU A 45 1.57 13.97 12.56
N ARG A 46 2.30 14.42 11.52
CA ARG A 46 2.19 15.80 11.02
C ARG A 46 1.03 16.03 10.04
N GLY A 47 0.21 15.02 9.78
CA GLY A 47 -0.93 15.08 8.87
C GLY A 47 -0.55 15.10 7.38
N GLY A 48 0.65 14.62 7.03
CA GLY A 48 1.13 14.58 5.64
C GLY A 48 0.89 13.24 4.94
N LEU A 49 0.28 12.27 5.63
CA LEU A 49 -0.10 10.98 5.06
C LEU A 49 -1.62 10.92 4.88
N PHE A 50 -2.06 10.58 3.67
CA PHE A 50 -3.48 10.39 3.34
C PHE A 50 -3.67 8.96 2.83
N LEU A 51 -4.56 8.21 3.49
CA LEU A 51 -4.93 6.85 3.08
C LEU A 51 -6.35 6.87 2.51
N HIS A 52 -6.48 6.48 1.25
CA HIS A 52 -7.76 6.38 0.55
C HIS A 52 -8.01 4.94 0.10
N GLU A 53 -9.11 4.38 0.58
CA GLU A 53 -9.58 3.04 0.20
C GLU A 53 -10.87 3.18 -0.60
N VAL A 54 -10.86 2.66 -1.83
CA VAL A 54 -12.03 2.63 -2.71
C VAL A 54 -12.24 1.19 -3.17
N ALA A 55 -13.38 0.61 -2.78
CA ALA A 55 -13.72 -0.75 -3.16
C ALA A 55 -14.12 -0.83 -4.65
N ASN A 56 -13.95 -2.02 -5.23
CA ASN A 56 -14.38 -2.36 -6.60
C ASN A 56 -13.70 -1.53 -7.72
N ILE A 57 -12.52 -0.97 -7.46
CA ILE A 57 -11.70 -0.30 -8.47
C ILE A 57 -10.56 -1.22 -8.88
N SER A 58 -10.41 -1.46 -10.17
CA SER A 58 -9.31 -2.27 -10.69
C SER A 58 -7.98 -1.54 -10.52
N HIS A 59 -6.90 -2.31 -10.38
CA HIS A 59 -5.55 -1.75 -10.32
C HIS A 59 -5.23 -0.90 -11.56
N SER A 60 -5.69 -1.31 -12.75
CA SER A 60 -5.48 -0.58 -14.00
C SER A 60 -6.17 0.77 -14.02
N CYS A 61 -7.35 0.90 -13.40
CA CYS A 61 -8.13 2.13 -13.42
C CYS A 61 -7.42 3.32 -12.73
N TRP A 62 -6.54 3.05 -11.77
CA TRP A 62 -5.72 4.09 -11.12
C TRP A 62 -4.69 4.73 -12.07
N ARG A 63 -4.37 4.09 -13.19
CA ARG A 63 -3.43 4.59 -14.21
C ARG A 63 -4.15 5.21 -15.43
N GLY A 64 -5.35 4.74 -15.76
CA GLY A 64 -6.10 5.16 -16.93
C GLY A 64 -7.40 4.36 -17.04
N ASP A 65 -8.27 4.69 -18.00
CA ASP A 65 -9.55 3.99 -18.16
C ASP A 65 -9.39 2.46 -18.27
N ASP A 66 -10.27 1.73 -17.58
CA ASP A 66 -10.29 0.26 -17.59
C ASP A 66 -11.74 -0.25 -17.57
N GLY A 67 -12.19 -0.77 -18.72
CA GLY A 67 -13.58 -1.17 -18.93
C GLY A 67 -14.55 -0.01 -18.67
N ASP A 68 -15.45 -0.22 -17.71
CA ASP A 68 -16.44 0.77 -17.29
C ASP A 68 -15.87 1.80 -16.29
N CYS A 69 -14.67 1.57 -15.75
CA CYS A 69 -14.02 2.49 -14.82
C CYS A 69 -13.32 3.62 -15.58
N LYS A 70 -13.61 4.86 -15.17
CA LYS A 70 -13.04 6.08 -15.74
C LYS A 70 -12.06 6.71 -14.76
N TRP A 71 -10.83 6.93 -15.22
CA TRP A 71 -9.75 7.42 -14.36
C TRP A 71 -10.00 8.84 -13.87
N GLU A 72 -10.47 9.75 -14.74
CA GLU A 72 -10.62 11.16 -14.39
C GLU A 72 -11.63 11.37 -13.24
N PRO A 73 -12.85 10.82 -13.27
CA PRO A 73 -13.77 10.88 -12.14
C PRO A 73 -13.19 10.26 -10.87
N LEU A 74 -12.60 9.06 -10.98
CA LEU A 74 -11.96 8.37 -9.84
C LEU A 74 -10.88 9.24 -9.18
N TYR A 75 -10.01 9.86 -9.98
CA TYR A 75 -8.94 10.72 -9.51
C TYR A 75 -9.48 11.99 -8.85
N ASN A 76 -10.43 12.66 -9.49
CA ASN A 76 -10.99 13.91 -9.00
C ASN A 76 -11.79 13.72 -7.70
N ASP A 77 -12.59 12.66 -7.61
CA ASP A 77 -13.47 12.42 -6.47
C ASP A 77 -12.71 11.92 -5.24
N HIS A 78 -11.57 11.22 -5.42
CA HIS A 78 -10.89 10.52 -4.31
C HIS A 78 -9.46 10.98 -4.03
N LEU A 79 -8.76 11.63 -4.96
CA LEU A 79 -7.35 12.00 -4.78
C LEU A 79 -7.11 13.50 -4.91
N TYR A 80 -7.80 14.18 -5.84
CA TYR A 80 -7.48 15.58 -6.14
C TYR A 80 -7.67 16.51 -4.94
N ALA A 81 -8.71 16.28 -4.13
CA ALA A 81 -9.02 17.13 -2.97
C ALA A 81 -7.95 17.10 -1.87
N VAL A 82 -7.14 16.04 -1.77
CA VAL A 82 -6.09 15.90 -0.75
C VAL A 82 -4.70 16.35 -1.22
N LEU A 83 -4.60 16.86 -2.46
CA LEU A 83 -3.36 17.40 -3.02
C LEU A 83 -3.21 18.92 -2.83
N HIS A 84 -4.22 19.60 -2.24
CA HIS A 84 -4.26 21.07 -2.06
C HIS A 84 -4.44 21.48 -0.61
#